data_AF-A0A0F0GGG2-F1
#
_entry.id   AF-A0A0F0GGG2-F1
#
_cell.length_a   1.000
_cell.length_b   1.000
_cell.length_c   1.000
_cell.angle_alpha   90.00
_cell.angle_beta   90.00
_cell.angle_gamma   90.00
#
_symmetry.space_group_name_H-M   'P 1'
#
loop_
_entity.id
_entity.type
_entity.pdbx_description
1 polymer ?
#
loop_
_entity_poly.entity_id
_entity_poly.type
_entity_poly.pdbx_seq_one_letter_code
_entity_poly.pdbx_strand_id
1 'polypeptide(L)'
;MSKTRLTPTQVIEIANKHSQEADRITTEQTTLQNNINTLTSINSGAMIQKLITVHQEWDSKTKEIVSTLNEMAQTLSRAAHTLQTTDESASY
;
A
#
# COMPACT_ATOMS: atom_id res chain seq x y z
N MET A 1 -10.96 29.93 -14.49
CA MET A 1 -10.69 28.52 -14.12
C MET A 1 -9.69 28.51 -12.99
N SER A 2 -10.13 28.25 -11.76
CA SER A 2 -9.25 28.05 -10.61
C SER A 2 -8.44 26.78 -10.85
N LYS A 3 -7.18 26.92 -11.29
CA LYS A 3 -6.23 25.82 -11.27
C LYS A 3 -5.98 25.50 -9.80
N THR A 4 -6.65 24.49 -9.26
CA THR A 4 -6.32 23.95 -7.95
C THR A 4 -4.91 23.37 -8.04
N ARG A 5 -3.91 24.19 -7.78
CA ARG A 5 -2.51 23.75 -7.66
C ARG A 5 -2.40 23.05 -6.31
N LEU A 6 -2.27 21.72 -6.34
CA LEU A 6 -1.84 20.98 -5.15
C LEU A 6 -0.45 21.49 -4.75
N THR A 7 -0.30 21.88 -3.49
CA THR A 7 1.00 22.28 -2.95
C THR A 7 1.88 21.05 -2.72
N PRO A 8 3.24 21.19 -2.72
CA PRO A 8 4.13 20.09 -2.38
C PRO A 8 3.76 19.39 -1.06
N THR A 9 3.37 20.17 -0.03
CA THR A 9 2.92 19.65 1.26
C THR A 9 1.68 18.77 1.13
N GLN A 10 0.67 19.19 0.37
CA GLN A 10 -0.54 18.39 0.15
C GLN A 10 -0.24 17.08 -0.59
N VAL A 11 0.71 17.11 -1.53
CA VAL A 11 1.14 15.90 -2.27
C VAL A 11 1.88 14.93 -1.34
N ILE A 12 2.74 15.44 -0.45
CA ILE A 12 3.43 14.64 0.59
C ILE A 12 2.42 14.00 1.55
N GLU A 13 1.41 14.75 2.00
CA GLU A 13 0.36 14.20 2.87
C GLU A 13 -0.38 13.02 2.22
N ILE A 14 -0.69 13.12 0.92
CA ILE A 14 -1.33 12.02 0.18
C ILE A 14 -0.38 10.83 0.06
N ALA A 15 0.91 11.06 -0.24
CA ALA A 15 1.91 10.00 -0.29
C ALA A 15 2.01 9.24 1.05
N ASN A 16 2.03 9.97 2.16
CA ASN A 16 2.06 9.40 3.50
C ASN A 16 0.81 8.56 3.80
N LYS A 17 -0.38 9.01 3.37
CA LYS A 17 -1.62 8.22 3.52
C LYS A 17 -1.55 6.90 2.77
N HIS A 18 -1.02 6.89 1.55
CA HIS A 18 -0.84 5.64 0.79
C HIS A 18 0.15 4.70 1.49
N SER A 19 1.25 5.21 2.03
CA SER A 19 2.22 4.41 2.80
C SER A 19 1.58 3.81 4.06
N GLN A 20 0.84 4.61 4.83
CA GLN A 20 0.16 4.15 6.05
C GLN A 20 -0.87 3.06 5.75
N GLU A 21 -1.62 3.20 4.65
CA GLU A 21 -2.58 2.19 4.23
C GLU A 21 -1.88 0.89 3.79
N ALA A 22 -0.74 0.99 3.10
CA ALA A 22 0.07 -0.17 2.75
C ALA A 22 0.56 -0.93 3.99
N ASP A 23 1.01 -0.20 5.03
CA ASP A 23 1.45 -0.78 6.30
C ASP A 23 0.30 -1.46 7.05
N ARG A 24 -0.88 -0.83 7.07
CA ARG A 24 -2.10 -1.39 7.68
C ARG A 24 -2.48 -2.71 7.03
N ILE A 25 -2.56 -2.72 5.70
CA ILE A 25 -2.90 -3.91 4.91
C ILE A 25 -1.88 -5.04 5.14
N THR A 26 -0.58 -4.71 5.16
CA THR A 26 0.50 -5.68 5.42
C THR A 26 0.37 -6.32 6.82
N THR A 27 -0.02 -5.52 7.82
CA THR A 27 -0.24 -6.00 9.19
C THR A 27 -1.44 -6.96 9.28
N GLU A 28 -2.55 -6.61 8.63
CA GLU A 28 -3.74 -7.45 8.56
C GLU A 28 -3.47 -8.76 7.81
N GLN A 29 -2.72 -8.69 6.71
CA GLN A 29 -2.26 -9.85 5.95
C GLN A 29 -1.42 -10.81 6.80
N THR A 30 -0.45 -10.28 7.54
CA THR A 30 0.40 -11.08 8.43
C THR A 30 -0.44 -11.77 9.52
N THR A 31 -1.40 -11.04 10.09
CA THR A 31 -2.31 -11.58 11.11
C THR A 31 -3.15 -12.73 10.56
N LEU A 32 -3.75 -12.55 9.37
CA LEU A 32 -4.57 -13.58 8.76
C LEU A 32 -3.75 -14.81 8.37
N GLN A 33 -2.55 -14.62 7.81
CA GLN A 33 -1.63 -15.71 7.48
C GLN A 33 -1.30 -16.56 8.72
N ASN A 34 -1.03 -15.93 9.86
CA ASN A 34 -0.75 -16.64 11.11
C ASN A 34 -1.96 -17.46 11.60
N ASN A 35 -3.17 -16.91 11.47
CA ASN A 35 -4.40 -17.62 11.83
C ASN A 35 -4.62 -18.84 10.92
N ILE A 36 -4.43 -18.69 9.60
CA ILE A 36 -4.56 -19.79 8.64
C ILE A 36 -3.51 -20.87 8.91
N ASN A 37 -2.25 -20.49 9.15
CA ASN A 37 -1.19 -21.44 9.51
C ASN A 37 -1.53 -22.24 10.78
N THR A 38 -2.11 -21.57 11.78
CA THR A 38 -2.56 -22.25 13.02
C THR A 38 -3.67 -23.25 12.71
N LEU A 39 -4.69 -22.85 11.95
CA LEU A 39 -5.80 -23.72 11.58
C LEU A 39 -5.36 -24.94 10.75
N THR A 40 -4.44 -24.75 9.81
CA THR A 40 -3.96 -25.81 8.91
C THR A 40 -2.98 -26.76 9.59
N SER A 41 -2.28 -26.31 10.65
CA SER A 41 -1.37 -27.16 11.42
C SER A 41 -2.08 -28.25 12.23
N ILE A 42 -3.36 -28.06 12.55
CA ILE A 42 -4.15 -28.96 13.40
C ILE A 42 -5.21 -29.72 12.59
N ASN A 43 -5.60 -29.21 11.42
CA ASN A 43 -6.69 -29.75 10.62
C ASN A 43 -6.22 -30.13 9.21
N SER A 44 -6.62 -31.30 8.73
CA SER A 44 -6.33 -31.77 7.36
C SER A 44 -7.62 -32.19 6.64
N GLY A 45 -7.66 -32.04 5.32
CA GLY A 45 -8.79 -32.48 4.49
C GLY A 45 -9.11 -31.51 3.37
N ALA A 46 -10.04 -31.90 2.48
CA ALA A 46 -10.38 -31.14 1.28
C ALA A 46 -10.88 -29.71 1.56
N MET A 47 -11.57 -29.50 2.68
CA MET A 47 -12.03 -28.16 3.10
C MET A 47 -10.85 -27.25 3.48
N ILE A 48 -9.88 -27.77 4.25
CA ILE A 48 -8.69 -27.02 4.64
C ILE A 48 -7.84 -26.68 3.41
N GLN A 49 -7.73 -27.61 2.46
CA GLN A 49 -7.01 -27.34 1.22
C GLN A 49 -7.66 -26.22 0.39
N LYS A 50 -9.00 -26.19 0.31
CA LYS A 50 -9.74 -25.08 -0.33
C LYS A 50 -9.50 -23.76 0.40
N LEU A 51 -9.52 -23.76 1.73
CA LEU A 51 -9.23 -22.56 2.53
C LEU A 51 -7.82 -22.02 2.24
N ILE A 52 -6.81 -22.89 2.19
CA ILE A 52 -5.43 -22.51 1.82
C ILE A 52 -5.39 -21.86 0.44
N THR A 53 -6.04 -22.47 -0.56
CA THR A 53 -6.06 -21.93 -1.93
C THR A 53 -6.72 -20.56 -2.00
N VAL A 54 -7.87 -20.37 -1.35
CA VAL A 54 -8.55 -19.07 -1.30
C VAL A 54 -7.67 -18.03 -0.60
N HIS A 55 -7.02 -18.41 0.51
CA HIS A 55 -6.12 -17.52 1.23
C HIS A 55 -4.90 -17.13 0.39
N GLN A 56 -4.31 -18.06 -0.37
CA GLN A 56 -3.19 -17.77 -1.28
C GLN A 56 -3.59 -16.78 -2.39
N GLU A 57 -4.79 -16.93 -2.95
CA GLU A 57 -5.29 -15.99 -3.96
C GLU A 57 -5.50 -14.58 -3.36
N TRP A 58 -6.10 -14.52 -2.17
CA TRP A 58 -6.26 -13.25 -1.44
C TRP A 58 -4.90 -12.62 -1.13
N ASP A 59 -3.94 -13.40 -0.65
CA ASP A 59 -2.59 -12.95 -0.32
C ASP A 59 -1.86 -12.34 -1.53
N SER A 60 -2.00 -12.94 -2.70
CA SER A 60 -1.46 -12.41 -3.96
C SER A 60 -2.06 -11.05 -4.32
N LYS A 61 -3.39 -10.93 -4.30
CA LYS A 61 -4.09 -9.68 -4.63
C LYS A 61 -3.75 -8.57 -3.64
N THR A 62 -3.64 -8.91 -2.37
CA THR A 62 -3.26 -7.96 -1.32
C THR A 62 -1.83 -7.44 -1.52
N LYS A 63 -0.89 -8.31 -1.92
CA LYS A 63 0.48 -7.90 -2.27
C LYS A 63 0.52 -6.94 -3.46
N GLU A 64 -0.30 -7.17 -4.48
CA GLU A 64 -0.43 -6.26 -5.63
C GLU A 64 -0.91 -4.87 -5.18
N ILE A 65 -1.95 -4.81 -4.33
CA ILE A 65 -2.47 -3.55 -3.77
C ILE A 65 -1.38 -2.81 -2.98
N VAL A 66 -0.66 -3.51 -2.10
CA VAL A 66 0.46 -2.94 -1.32
C VAL A 66 1.55 -2.41 -2.24
N SER A 67 1.92 -3.14 -3.30
CA SER A 67 2.90 -2.66 -4.30
C SER A 67 2.42 -1.37 -4.95
N THR A 68 1.17 -1.32 -5.42
CA THR A 68 0.61 -0.14 -6.07
C THR A 68 0.56 1.06 -5.11
N LEU A 69 0.16 0.86 -3.85
CA LEU A 69 0.17 1.92 -2.83
C LEU A 69 1.57 2.50 -2.61
N ASN A 70 2.58 1.63 -2.52
CA ASN A 70 3.97 2.05 -2.36
C ASN A 70 4.51 2.78 -3.60
N GLU A 71 4.19 2.30 -4.80
CA GLU A 71 4.55 2.97 -6.06
C GLU A 71 3.93 4.36 -6.17
N MET A 72 2.65 4.50 -5.79
CA MET A 72 1.97 5.80 -5.73
C MET A 72 2.63 6.73 -4.70
N ALA A 73 2.91 6.25 -3.49
CA ALA A 73 3.56 7.03 -2.46
C ALA A 73 4.95 7.54 -2.91
N GLN A 74 5.75 6.68 -3.54
CA GLN A 74 7.06 7.07 -4.09
C GLN A 74 6.92 8.08 -5.22
N THR A 75 5.98 7.87 -6.14
CA THR A 75 5.76 8.76 -7.29
C THR A 75 5.33 10.15 -6.82
N LEU A 76 4.39 10.22 -5.87
CA LEU A 76 3.93 11.48 -5.29
C LEU A 76 5.04 12.19 -4.51
N SER A 77 5.83 11.45 -3.72
CA SER A 77 6.97 12.02 -2.99
C SER A 77 8.01 12.65 -3.93
N ARG A 78 8.33 11.97 -5.05
CA ARG A 78 9.22 12.50 -6.09
C ARG A 78 8.62 13.74 -6.75
N ALA A 79 7.34 13.71 -7.10
CA ALA A 79 6.66 14.85 -7.71
C ALA A 79 6.66 16.08 -6.79
N ALA A 80 6.39 15.88 -5.49
CA ALA A 80 6.43 16.96 -4.51
C ALA A 80 7.82 17.58 -4.39
N HIS A 81 8.88 16.76 -4.37
CA HIS A 81 10.26 17.24 -4.31
C HIS A 81 10.66 18.03 -5.57
N THR A 82 10.25 17.58 -6.75
CA THR A 82 10.47 18.31 -8.00
C THR A 82 9.73 19.66 -8.00
N LEU A 83 8.49 19.70 -7.52
CA LEU A 83 7.73 20.95 -7.42
C LEU A 83 8.39 21.94 -6.45
N GLN A 84 8.84 21.46 -5.29
CA GLN A 84 9.53 22.28 -4.30
C GLN A 84 10.83 22.89 -4.87
N THR A 85 11.68 22.07 -5.48
CA THR A 85 12.95 22.53 -6.07
C THR A 85 12.75 23.49 -7.25
N THR A 86 11.69 23.29 -8.05
CA THR A 86 11.35 24.19 -9.16
C THR A 86 10.86 25.55 -8.65
N ASP A 87 10.02 25.58 -7.62
CA ASP A 87 9.53 26.83 -7.01
C ASP A 87 10.68 27.62 -6.34
N GLU A 88 11.62 26.93 -5.68
CA GLU A 88 12.82 27.53 -5.09
C GLU A 88 13.75 28.13 -6.17
N SER A 89 13.90 27.45 -7.31
CA SER A 89 14.76 27.90 -8.41
C SER A 89 14.17 29.08 -9.20
N ALA A 90 12.84 29.22 -9.22
CA ALA A 90 12.14 30.32 -9.91
C ALA A 90 12.03 31.60 -9.06
N SER A 91 12.46 31.56 -7.79
CA SER A 91 12.40 32.68 -6.84
C SER A 91 13.70 33.50 -6.76
N TYR A 92 14.68 33.22 -7.62
CA TYR A 92 15.95 33.95 -7.79
C TYR A 92 16.05 34.55 -9.20
#